data_AF-A0A6N7VPM3-F1
#
_entry.id   AF-A0A6N7VPM3-F1
#
_cell.length_a   1.000
_cell.length_b   1.000
_cell.length_c   1.000
_cell.angle_alpha   90.00
_cell.angle_beta   90.00
_cell.angle_gamma   90.00
#
_symmetry.space_group_name_H-M   'P 1'
#
loop_
_entity.id
_entity.type
_entity.pdbx_description
1 polymer ?
#
loop_
_entity_poly.entity_id
_entity_poly.type
_entity_poly.pdbx_seq_one_letter_code
_entity_poly.pdbx_strand_id
1 'polypeptide(L)'
;MHKVKIGDVFSTQVGDRSFYHRVNRIVTVEPDSGEYLRQVAGADLVTLVTCTPTGVNSHRLLVTGERIPTPSSNEDVGVKVSDYHPDFPWWIIILLAIGITTWTGLWAVDRKKAARSRIPRHCAEKSAEEKGLPIPIR
;
A
#
# COMPACT_ATOMS: atom_id res chain seq x y z
N MET A 1 -8.66 3.62 -20.87
CA MET A 1 -10.03 3.75 -21.42
C MET A 1 -10.08 3.87 -22.94
N HIS A 2 -9.15 4.60 -23.60
CA HIS A 2 -9.17 4.80 -25.07
C HIS A 2 -9.09 3.55 -25.97
N LYS A 3 -8.79 2.37 -25.41
CA LYS A 3 -8.72 1.11 -26.17
C LYS A 3 -10.03 0.30 -26.12
N VAL A 4 -10.98 0.72 -25.29
CA VAL A 4 -12.27 0.04 -25.12
C VAL A 4 -13.10 0.21 -26.39
N LYS A 5 -13.81 -0.85 -26.77
CA LYS A 5 -14.69 -0.91 -27.94
C LYS A 5 -16.11 -1.28 -27.54
N ILE A 6 -17.05 -1.01 -28.43
CA ILE A 6 -18.43 -1.50 -28.30
C ILE A 6 -18.39 -3.02 -28.28
N GLY A 7 -19.14 -3.64 -27.37
CA GLY A 7 -19.16 -5.08 -27.14
C GLY A 7 -18.21 -5.58 -26.05
N ASP A 8 -17.22 -4.77 -25.64
CA ASP A 8 -16.34 -5.12 -24.52
C ASP A 8 -17.16 -5.24 -23.22
N VAL A 9 -16.69 -6.09 -22.30
CA VAL A 9 -17.33 -6.28 -21.00
C VAL A 9 -16.42 -5.76 -19.90
N PHE A 10 -16.99 -5.04 -18.95
CA PHE A 10 -16.31 -4.65 -17.72
C PHE A 10 -17.14 -5.08 -16.51
N SER A 11 -16.46 -5.33 -15.38
CA SER A 11 -17.12 -5.60 -14.12
C SER A 11 -17.03 -4.42 -13.15
N THR A 12 -17.96 -4.37 -12.22
CA THR A 12 -17.93 -3.46 -11.07
C THR A 12 -18.17 -4.28 -9.83
N GLN A 13 -17.26 -4.17 -8.85
CA GLN A 13 -17.33 -4.90 -7.60
C GLN A 13 -17.77 -3.95 -6.48
N VAL A 14 -18.80 -4.35 -5.73
CA VAL A 14 -19.34 -3.62 -4.59
C VAL A 14 -19.43 -4.58 -3.41
N GLY A 15 -18.44 -4.51 -2.51
CA GLY A 15 -18.23 -5.54 -1.48
C GLY A 15 -17.95 -6.89 -2.11
N ASP A 16 -18.70 -7.91 -1.71
CA ASP A 16 -18.53 -9.29 -2.21
C ASP A 16 -19.35 -9.58 -3.48
N ARG A 17 -19.97 -8.57 -4.09
CA ARG A 17 -20.83 -8.72 -5.28
C ARG A 17 -20.17 -8.13 -6.51
N SER A 18 -20.17 -8.91 -7.59
CA SER A 18 -19.67 -8.50 -8.90
C SER A 18 -20.82 -8.34 -9.90
N PHE A 19 -20.83 -7.20 -10.59
CA PHE A 19 -21.80 -6.86 -11.63
C PHE A 19 -21.09 -6.72 -12.97
N TYR A 20 -21.69 -7.21 -14.05
CA TYR A 20 -21.09 -7.23 -15.38
C TYR A 20 -21.89 -6.37 -16.35
N HIS A 21 -21.20 -5.55 -17.13
CA HIS A 21 -21.82 -4.63 -18.07
C HIS A 21 -21.13 -4.74 -19.43
N ARG A 22 -21.91 -4.80 -20.50
CA ARG A 22 -21.41 -4.79 -21.88
C ARG A 22 -21.49 -3.39 -22.45
N VAL A 23 -20.37 -2.89 -22.96
CA VAL A 23 -20.26 -1.56 -23.58
C VAL A 23 -21.17 -1.48 -24.79
N ASN A 24 -22.13 -0.54 -24.77
CA ASN A 24 -23.04 -0.29 -25.89
C ASN A 24 -22.84 1.11 -26.50
N ARG A 25 -22.15 2.03 -25.80
CA ARG A 25 -21.94 3.41 -26.26
C ARG A 25 -20.61 3.98 -25.79
N ILE A 26 -19.92 4.67 -26.70
CA ILE A 26 -18.70 5.43 -26.42
C ILE A 26 -18.83 6.79 -27.09
N VAL A 27 -18.77 7.86 -26.31
CA VAL A 27 -18.90 9.24 -26.82
C VAL A 27 -17.89 10.16 -26.16
N THR A 28 -17.41 11.16 -26.91
CA THR A 28 -16.60 12.26 -26.36
C THR A 28 -17.45 13.51 -26.36
N VAL A 29 -17.51 14.19 -25.22
CA VAL A 29 -18.43 15.29 -24.97
C VAL A 29 -17.73 16.45 -24.26
N GLU A 30 -18.37 17.60 -24.24
CA GLU A 30 -17.89 18.77 -23.50
C GLU A 30 -18.02 18.56 -21.98
N PRO A 31 -17.24 19.28 -21.15
CA PRO A 31 -17.33 19.13 -19.70
C PRO A 31 -18.73 19.39 -19.12
N ASP A 32 -19.51 20.29 -19.74
CA ASP A 32 -20.81 20.75 -19.24
C ASP A 32 -22.01 19.97 -19.82
N SER A 33 -21.78 19.05 -20.75
CA SER A 33 -22.84 18.25 -21.36
C SER A 33 -23.21 17.03 -20.49
N GLY A 34 -24.26 17.18 -19.69
CA GLY A 34 -24.78 16.13 -18.79
C GLY A 34 -25.87 15.23 -19.39
N GLU A 35 -26.31 15.47 -20.62
CA GLU A 35 -27.45 14.77 -21.24
C GLU A 35 -27.25 13.25 -21.34
N TYR A 36 -26.02 12.81 -21.60
CA TYR A 36 -25.66 11.39 -21.74
C TYR A 36 -25.56 10.64 -20.42
N LEU A 37 -25.62 11.34 -19.29
CA LEU A 37 -25.55 10.79 -17.94
C LEU A 37 -26.93 10.71 -17.26
N ARG A 38 -28.00 11.12 -17.96
CA ARG A 38 -29.36 11.03 -17.45
C ARG A 38 -29.79 9.58 -17.27
N GLN A 39 -30.58 9.34 -16.23
CA GLN A 39 -31.16 8.03 -15.97
C GLN A 39 -32.18 7.66 -17.06
N VAL A 40 -32.13 6.42 -17.53
CA VAL A 40 -33.07 5.87 -18.51
C VAL A 40 -33.97 4.89 -17.79
N ALA A 41 -35.28 5.14 -17.81
CA ALA A 41 -36.26 4.28 -17.14
C ALA A 41 -36.22 2.85 -17.72
N GLY A 42 -36.16 1.85 -16.83
CA GLY A 42 -36.13 0.44 -17.21
C GLY A 42 -34.77 -0.11 -17.64
N ALA A 43 -33.71 0.71 -17.66
CA ALA A 43 -32.35 0.27 -18.01
C ALA A 43 -31.41 0.33 -16.80
N ASP A 44 -30.56 -0.69 -16.67
CA ASP A 44 -29.44 -0.73 -15.72
C ASP A 44 -28.15 -0.41 -16.47
N LEU A 45 -27.70 0.84 -16.36
CA LEU A 45 -26.58 1.40 -17.12
C LEU A 45 -25.49 1.88 -16.17
N VAL A 46 -24.25 1.57 -16.51
CA VAL A 46 -23.06 2.13 -15.85
C VAL A 46 -22.24 2.87 -16.88
N THR A 47 -21.88 4.12 -16.57
CA THR A 47 -21.02 4.93 -17.43
C THR A 47 -19.68 5.21 -16.74
N LEU A 48 -18.60 4.72 -17.34
CA LEU A 48 -17.24 5.10 -16.98
C LEU A 48 -16.95 6.47 -17.59
N VAL A 49 -16.40 7.39 -16.79
CA VAL A 49 -16.10 8.76 -17.20
C VAL A 49 -14.61 9.03 -17.00
N THR A 50 -13.96 9.61 -18.01
CA THR A 50 -12.58 10.07 -17.88
C THR A 50 -12.34 11.35 -18.66
N CYS A 51 -11.26 12.06 -18.35
CA CYS A 51 -10.82 13.23 -19.08
C CYS A 51 -10.19 12.83 -20.42
N THR A 52 -10.33 13.66 -21.44
CA THR A 52 -9.68 13.46 -22.74
C THR A 52 -9.41 14.80 -23.44
N PRO A 53 -8.42 14.91 -24.33
CA PRO A 53 -7.29 13.99 -24.51
C PRO A 53 -6.33 14.03 -23.32
N THR A 54 -5.59 12.94 -23.12
CA THR A 54 -4.62 12.79 -22.02
C THR A 54 -3.66 13.97 -21.97
N GLY A 55 -3.54 14.61 -20.80
CA GLY A 55 -2.67 15.76 -20.59
C GLY A 55 -3.28 17.12 -20.96
N VAL A 56 -4.40 17.14 -21.69
CA VAL A 56 -5.15 18.37 -22.03
C VAL A 56 -6.45 18.47 -21.22
N ASN A 57 -7.18 17.35 -21.08
CA ASN A 57 -8.41 17.24 -20.27
C ASN A 57 -9.58 18.17 -20.69
N SER A 58 -9.57 18.70 -21.91
CA SER A 58 -10.60 19.61 -22.45
C SER A 58 -12.00 19.01 -22.59
N HIS A 59 -12.11 17.68 -22.66
CA HIS A 59 -13.34 16.96 -22.94
C HIS A 59 -13.50 15.79 -21.97
N ARG A 60 -14.68 15.15 -21.99
CA ARG A 60 -14.98 13.93 -21.25
C ARG A 60 -15.21 12.77 -22.22
N LEU A 61 -14.54 11.65 -21.98
CA LEU A 61 -14.81 10.39 -22.65
C LEU A 61 -15.77 9.58 -21.76
N LEU A 62 -16.96 9.30 -22.29
CA LEU A 62 -17.99 8.51 -21.64
C LEU A 62 -18.05 7.13 -22.31
N VAL A 63 -17.95 6.08 -21.52
CA VAL A 63 -18.12 4.69 -21.95
C VAL A 63 -19.28 4.10 -21.15
N THR A 64 -20.44 3.94 -21.79
CA THR A 64 -21.63 3.37 -21.17
C THR A 64 -21.74 1.90 -21.50
N GLY A 65 -22.00 1.09 -20.47
CA GLY A 65 -22.36 -0.32 -20.58
C GLY A 65 -23.71 -0.62 -19.96
N GLU A 66 -24.37 -1.63 -20.51
CA GLU A 66 -25.65 -2.15 -20.03
C GLU A 66 -25.46 -3.46 -19.29
N ARG A 67 -26.26 -3.66 -18.25
CA ARG A 67 -26.18 -4.84 -17.40
C ARG A 67 -26.40 -6.12 -18.19
N ILE A 68 -25.51 -7.09 -17.98
CA ILE A 68 -25.66 -8.45 -18.50
C ILE A 68 -25.77 -9.46 -17.34
N PRO A 69 -26.40 -10.63 -17.57
CA PRO A 69 -26.39 -11.72 -16.60
C PRO A 69 -24.95 -12.06 -16.19
N THR A 70 -24.76 -12.40 -14.92
CA THR A 70 -23.45 -12.84 -14.41
C THR A 70 -23.02 -14.08 -15.21
N PRO A 71 -21.84 -14.06 -15.85
CA PRO A 71 -21.37 -15.21 -16.61
C PRO A 71 -21.19 -16.41 -15.68
N SER A 72 -21.82 -17.54 -16.03
CA SER A 72 -21.77 -18.79 -15.27
C SER A 72 -20.43 -19.49 -15.50
N SER A 73 -19.40 -19.10 -14.75
CA SER A 73 -18.09 -19.78 -14.63
C SER A 73 -17.30 -20.07 -15.94
N ASN A 74 -16.07 -19.57 -15.99
CA ASN A 74 -15.00 -19.98 -16.92
C ASN A 74 -15.14 -19.68 -18.41
N GLU A 75 -16.19 -19.00 -18.87
CA GLU A 75 -16.16 -18.42 -20.21
C GLU A 75 -15.32 -17.14 -20.20
N ASP A 76 -14.40 -17.03 -21.16
CA ASP A 76 -13.35 -16.03 -21.37
C ASP A 76 -13.84 -14.58 -21.50
N VAL A 77 -14.65 -14.09 -20.55
CA VAL A 77 -14.77 -12.66 -20.33
C VAL A 77 -13.44 -12.27 -19.71
N GLY A 78 -12.49 -11.80 -20.53
CA GLY A 78 -11.11 -11.41 -20.14
C GLY A 78 -10.98 -10.33 -19.06
N VAL A 79 -12.03 -10.12 -18.29
CA VAL A 79 -12.11 -9.35 -17.06
C VAL A 79 -11.37 -10.13 -15.97
N LYS A 80 -10.08 -9.84 -15.85
CA LYS A 80 -9.30 -10.22 -14.65
C LYS A 80 -9.88 -9.46 -13.47
N VAL A 81 -10.73 -10.11 -12.70
CA VAL A 81 -11.13 -9.61 -11.39
C VAL A 81 -9.88 -9.70 -10.52
N SER A 82 -9.28 -8.55 -10.25
CA SER A 82 -8.15 -8.46 -9.32
C SER A 82 -8.75 -8.60 -7.93
N ASP A 83 -8.82 -9.83 -7.42
CA ASP A 83 -9.14 -10.07 -6.02
C ASP A 83 -8.10 -9.33 -5.17
N TYR A 84 -8.51 -8.26 -4.51
CA TYR A 84 -7.65 -7.48 -3.64
C TYR A 84 -7.35 -8.32 -2.40
N HIS A 85 -6.28 -9.08 -2.47
CA HIS A 85 -5.66 -9.70 -1.31
C HIS A 85 -4.59 -8.74 -0.79
N PRO A 86 -4.77 -8.11 0.39
CA PRO A 86 -3.68 -7.35 0.98
C PRO A 86 -2.53 -8.32 1.23
N ASP A 87 -1.42 -8.11 0.53
CA ASP A 87 -0.20 -8.90 0.68
C ASP A 87 0.24 -8.92 2.15
N PHE A 88 0.98 -9.96 2.51
CA PHE A 88 1.51 -10.11 3.86
C PHE A 88 2.35 -8.87 4.26
N PRO A 89 2.11 -8.26 5.44
CA PRO A 89 2.75 -7.02 5.88
C PRO A 89 4.24 -7.21 6.21
N TRP A 90 5.08 -7.25 5.17
CA TRP A 90 6.53 -7.46 5.25
C TRP A 90 7.28 -6.43 6.11
N TRP A 91 6.69 -5.25 6.35
CA TRP A 91 7.23 -4.25 7.27
C TRP A 91 7.38 -4.77 8.72
N ILE A 92 6.61 -5.79 9.13
CA ILE A 92 6.76 -6.45 10.44
C ILE A 92 8.14 -7.09 10.59
N ILE A 93 8.63 -7.73 9.52
CA ILE A 93 9.95 -8.39 9.51
C ILE A 93 11.06 -7.36 9.73
N ILE A 94 10.93 -6.18 9.11
CA ILE A 94 11.89 -5.08 9.26
C ILE A 94 11.88 -4.55 10.70
N LEU A 95 10.71 -4.33 11.29
CA LEU A 95 10.61 -3.87 12.67
C LEU A 95 11.21 -4.88 13.66
N LEU A 96 10.98 -6.17 13.44
CA LEU A 96 11.57 -7.23 14.26
C LEU A 96 13.10 -7.26 14.11
N ALA A 97 13.62 -7.15 12.88
CA ALA A 97 15.05 -7.10 12.64
C ALA A 97 15.70 -5.90 13.34
N ILE A 98 15.10 -4.70 13.23
CA ILE A 98 15.57 -3.50 13.92
C ILE A 98 15.55 -3.72 15.44
N GLY A 99 14.44 -4.22 16.01
CA GLY A 99 14.33 -4.49 17.44
C GLY A 99 15.41 -5.46 17.96
N ILE A 100 15.70 -6.52 17.21
CA ILE A 100 16.75 -7.50 17.55
C ILE A 100 18.14 -6.83 17.48
N THR A 101 18.42 -6.04 16.45
CA THR A 101 19.71 -5.34 16.32
C THR A 101 19.93 -4.32 17.43
N THR A 102 18.90 -3.56 17.82
CA THR A 102 19.01 -2.60 18.91
C THR A 102 19.19 -3.30 20.26
N TRP A 103 18.45 -4.39 20.49
CA TRP A 103 18.55 -5.17 21.74
C TRP A 103 19.94 -5.78 21.91
N THR A 104 20.45 -6.46 20.87
CA THR A 104 21.78 -7.07 20.88
C THR A 104 22.90 -6.03 20.98
N GLY A 105 22.75 -4.88 20.32
CA GLY A 105 23.66 -3.75 20.43
C GLY A 105 23.75 -3.20 21.85
N LEU A 106 22.62 -2.92 22.50
CA LEU A 106 22.57 -2.45 23.89
C LEU A 106 23.18 -3.47 24.86
N TRP A 107 22.81 -4.74 24.72
CA TRP A 107 23.34 -5.82 25.56
C TRP A 107 24.86 -5.98 25.43
N ALA A 108 25.42 -5.83 24.23
CA ALA A 108 26.86 -5.88 24.00
C ALA A 108 27.60 -4.68 24.64
N VAL A 109 26.98 -3.49 24.63
CA VAL A 109 27.53 -2.28 25.28
C VAL A 109 27.55 -2.45 26.79
N ASP A 110 26.47 -2.96 27.39
CA ASP A 110 26.38 -3.17 28.83
C ASP A 110 27.40 -4.21 29.32
N ARG A 111 27.59 -5.29 28.55
CA ARG A 111 28.66 -6.28 28.82
C ARG A 111 30.06 -5.66 28.80
N LYS A 112 30.34 -4.78 27.83
CA LYS A 112 31.64 -4.07 27.74
C LYS A 112 31.86 -3.10 28.89
N LYS A 113 30.81 -2.37 29.33
CA LYS A 113 30.89 -1.45 30.48
C LYS A 113 31.14 -2.22 31.78
N ALA A 114 30.47 -3.35 32.01
CA ALA A 114 30.67 -4.20 33.18
C ALA A 114 32.07 -4.84 33.23
N ALA A 115 32.69 -5.09 32.07
CA ALA A 115 34.08 -5.56 31.99
C ALA A 115 35.10 -4.43 32.26
N ARG A 116 34.83 -3.20 31.81
CA ARG A 116 35.73 -2.05 31.95
C ARG A 116 35.73 -1.43 33.36
N SER A 117 34.64 -1.56 34.12
CA SER A 117 34.58 -1.12 35.52
C SER A 117 35.32 -2.03 36.51
N ARG A 118 35.78 -3.21 36.08
CA ARG A 118 36.73 -4.05 36.83
C ARG A 118 38.17 -3.63 36.54
N ILE A 119 38.52 -2.37 36.80
CA ILE A 119 39.94 -2.05 37.03
C ILE A 119 40.28 -2.60 38.42
N PRO A 120 41.20 -3.57 38.55
CA PRO A 120 41.54 -4.13 39.86
C PRO A 120 42.12 -3.02 40.75
N ARG A 121 41.63 -2.94 42.01
CA ARG A 121 42.08 -1.97 43.04
C ARG A 121 43.60 -1.81 43.11
N HIS A 122 44.33 -2.87 42.79
CA HIS A 122 45.79 -2.89 42.77
C HIS A 122 46.44 -1.81 41.88
N CYS A 123 45.78 -1.38 40.79
CA CYS A 123 46.30 -0.32 39.93
C CYS A 123 45.99 1.09 40.49
N ALA A 124 44.88 1.24 41.23
CA ALA A 124 44.55 2.48 41.92
C ALA A 124 45.40 2.69 43.19
N GLU A 125 45.74 1.60 43.89
CA GLU A 125 46.56 1.59 45.10
C GLU A 125 48.03 1.95 44.79
N LYS A 126 48.61 1.36 43.74
CA LYS A 126 49.97 1.74 43.28
C LYS A 126 50.08 3.22 42.88
N SER A 127 49.04 3.80 42.28
CA SER A 127 49.06 5.22 41.89
C SER A 127 48.89 6.17 43.10
N ALA A 128 48.31 5.71 44.20
CA ALA A 128 48.19 6.47 45.44
C ALA A 128 49.46 6.38 46.29
N GLU A 129 50.12 5.22 46.30
CA GLU A 129 51.42 4.99 46.96
C GLU A 129 52.55 5.80 46.29
N GLU A 130 52.60 5.84 44.96
CA GLU A 130 53.57 6.65 44.20
C GLU A 130 53.35 8.17 44.37
N LYS A 131 52.14 8.60 44.73
CA LYS A 131 51.77 10.01 44.94
C LYS A 131 51.84 10.45 46.41
N GLY A 132 52.26 9.58 47.33
CA GLY A 132 52.48 9.90 48.74
C GLY A 132 51.25 10.45 49.48
N LEU A 133 50.04 10.09 49.04
CA LEU A 133 48.81 10.58 49.65
C LEU A 133 48.38 9.64 50.80
N PRO A 134 48.01 10.14 51.99
CA PRO A 134 47.65 9.28 53.10
C PRO A 134 46.42 8.42 52.76
N ILE A 135 46.56 7.11 52.98
CA ILE A 135 45.49 6.13 52.80
C ILE A 135 44.42 6.38 53.87
N PRO A 136 43.13 6.54 53.51
CA PRO A 136 42.08 6.69 54.50
C PRO A 136 41.93 5.40 55.30
N ILE A 137 42.28 5.47 56.58
CA ILE A 137 42.02 4.40 57.55
C ILE A 137 40.52 4.45 57.86
N ARG A 138 39.88 3.29 57.77
CA ARG A 138 38.44 3.04 57.89
C ARG A 138 37.80 3.66 59.14
#